data_AF-A0A0U5EVX4-F1
#
_entry.id   AF-A0A0U5EVX4-F1
#
_cell.length_a   1.000
_cell.length_b   1.000
_cell.length_c   1.000
_cell.angle_alpha   90.00
_cell.angle_beta   90.00
_cell.angle_gamma   90.00
#
_symmetry.space_group_name_H-M   'P 1'
#
loop_
_entity.id
_entity.type
_entity.pdbx_description
1 polymer ?
#
loop_
_entity_poly.entity_id
_entity_poly.type
_entity_poly.pdbx_seq_one_letter_code
_entity_poly.pdbx_strand_id
1 'polypeptide(L)'
;MKRPVQRRELAVEAVAHHGVSIALACRIFGISETCFRYRPRLAAENDRIAALLVGLTQAHRRWGFTARRRSMTDHGHAQQRRDHPT
;
A
#
# COMPACT_ATOMS: atom_id res chain seq x y z
N MET A 1 17.92 11.02 1.22
CA MET A 1 16.48 11.37 1.12
C MET A 1 15.69 10.62 2.20
N LYS A 2 14.98 11.30 3.11
CA LYS A 2 14.08 10.61 4.07
C LYS A 2 12.84 10.10 3.35
N ARG A 3 12.33 8.91 3.73
CA ARG A 3 11.17 8.29 3.08
C ARG A 3 9.93 9.16 3.31
N PRO A 4 9.02 9.32 2.33
CA PRO A 4 7.82 10.15 2.46
C PRO A 4 6.97 9.80 3.70
N VAL A 5 6.93 8.51 4.07
CA VAL A 5 6.22 8.01 5.26
C VAL A 5 6.79 8.60 6.56
N GLN A 6 8.12 8.65 6.70
CA GLN A 6 8.77 9.18 7.91
C GLN A 6 8.51 10.68 8.10
N ARG A 7 8.47 11.45 7.00
CA ARG A 7 8.15 12.89 7.09
C ARG A 7 6.70 13.12 7.51
N ARG A 8 5.78 12.26 7.06
CA ARG A 8 4.38 12.30 7.49
C ARG A 8 4.25 11.99 8.98
N GLU A 9 4.95 10.97 9.49
CA GLU A 9 4.94 10.62 10.91
C GLU A 9 5.39 11.78 11.78
N LEU A 10 6.52 12.42 11.43
CA LEU A 10 7.02 13.60 12.14
C LEU A 10 6.04 14.78 12.09
N ALA A 11 5.34 14.98 10.97
CA ALA A 11 4.32 16.01 10.87
C ALA A 11 3.10 15.71 11.75
N VAL A 12 2.68 14.45 11.85
CA VAL A 12 1.58 14.03 12.74
C VAL A 12 1.98 14.20 14.20
N GLU A 13 3.20 13.80 14.56
CA GLU A 13 3.74 13.96 15.90
C GLU A 13 3.83 15.45 16.28
N ALA A 14 4.30 16.31 15.37
CA ALA A 14 4.37 17.74 15.64
C ALA A 14 2.99 18.36 15.89
N VAL A 15 1.98 18.00 15.08
CA VAL A 15 0.60 18.47 15.30
C VAL A 15 0.05 17.98 16.65
N ALA A 16 0.35 16.74 17.03
CA ALA A 16 -0.14 16.14 18.28
C ALA A 16 0.57 16.67 19.54
N HIS A 17 1.90 16.82 19.50
CA HIS A 17 2.72 17.19 20.66
C HIS A 17 2.90 18.71 20.81
N HIS A 18 2.96 19.44 19.70
CA HIS A 18 3.20 20.89 19.71
C HIS A 18 1.96 21.72 19.38
N GLY A 19 0.83 21.08 19.05
CA GLY A 19 -0.42 21.78 18.72
C GLY A 19 -0.33 22.67 17.49
N VAL A 20 0.66 22.45 16.61
CA VAL A 20 0.84 23.26 15.40
C VAL A 20 -0.25 22.95 14.37
N SER A 21 -0.59 23.94 13.55
CA SER A 21 -1.54 23.72 12.47
C SER A 21 -0.98 22.74 11.43
N ILE A 22 -1.88 21.97 10.79
CA ILE A 22 -1.51 21.02 9.73
C ILE A 22 -0.73 21.72 8.61
N ALA A 23 -1.15 22.94 8.23
CA ALA A 23 -0.46 23.73 7.21
C ALA A 23 0.96 24.15 7.62
N LEU A 24 1.19 24.42 8.92
CA LEU A 24 2.52 24.72 9.44
C LEU A 24 3.40 23.47 9.46
N ALA A 25 2.88 22.34 9.95
CA ALA A 25 3.60 21.06 9.94
C ALA A 25 3.97 20.64 8.50
N CYS A 26 3.04 20.72 7.55
CA CYS A 26 3.29 20.40 6.14
C CYS A 26 4.42 21.23 5.54
N ARG A 27 4.50 22.53 5.86
CA ARG A 27 5.59 23.42 5.39
C ARG A 27 6.93 23.06 6.03
N ILE A 28 6.96 22.79 7.34
CA ILE A 28 8.19 22.43 8.07
C ILE A 28 8.79 21.11 7.53
N PHE A 29 7.94 20.11 7.30
CA PHE A 29 8.39 18.78 6.87
C PHE A 29 8.44 18.60 5.34
N GLY A 30 8.04 19.62 4.57
CA GLY A 30 8.04 19.59 3.11
C GLY A 30 7.13 18.51 2.54
N ILE A 31 5.94 18.32 3.13
CA ILE A 31 4.93 17.37 2.67
C ILE A 31 3.68 18.13 2.21
N SER A 32 2.96 17.59 1.23
CA SER A 32 1.67 18.14 0.84
C SER A 32 0.60 17.80 1.87
N GLU A 33 -0.42 18.65 1.97
CA GLU A 33 -1.58 18.37 2.82
C GLU A 33 -2.33 17.09 2.42
N THR A 34 -2.30 16.74 1.14
CA THR A 34 -2.86 15.47 0.63
C THR A 34 -2.10 14.27 1.20
N CYS A 35 -0.78 14.36 1.35
CA CYS A 35 0.04 13.32 1.98
C CYS A 35 -0.24 13.20 3.48
N PHE A 36 -0.46 14.34 4.16
CA PHE A 36 -0.86 14.35 5.57
C PHE A 36 -2.24 13.71 5.79
N ARG A 37 -3.22 14.04 4.96
CA ARG A 37 -4.59 13.49 5.04
C ARG A 37 -4.69 12.04 4.57
N TYR A 38 -3.72 11.56 3.80
CA TYR A 38 -3.71 10.20 3.29
C TYR A 38 -3.67 9.19 4.44
N ARG A 39 -4.80 8.52 4.67
CA ARG A 39 -4.91 7.36 5.54
C ARG A 39 -4.92 6.10 4.65
N PRO A 40 -4.02 5.13 4.88
CA PRO A 40 -4.07 3.87 4.14
C PRO A 40 -5.41 3.19 4.46
N ARG A 41 -6.30 3.12 3.48
CA ARG A 41 -7.54 2.37 3.58
C ARG A 41 -7.16 0.89 3.47
N LEU A 42 -7.42 0.12 4.53
CA LEU A 42 -7.18 -1.33 4.63
C LEU A 42 -5.71 -1.77 4.55
N ALA A 43 -4.88 -1.37 5.53
CA ALA A 43 -3.51 -1.88 5.67
C ALA A 43 -3.45 -3.43 5.64
N ALA A 44 -4.35 -4.12 6.35
CA ALA A 44 -4.37 -5.58 6.38
C ALA A 44 -4.74 -6.23 5.02
N GLU A 45 -5.61 -5.61 4.24
CA GLU A 45 -5.93 -6.10 2.89
C GLU A 45 -4.76 -5.84 1.94
N ASN A 46 -4.15 -4.66 2.03
CA ASN A 46 -2.95 -4.33 1.27
C ASN A 46 -1.78 -5.27 1.61
N ASP A 47 -1.64 -5.67 2.87
CA ASP A 47 -0.63 -6.64 3.31
C ASP A 47 -0.90 -8.03 2.77
N ARG A 48 -2.19 -8.47 2.75
CA ARG A 48 -2.58 -9.74 2.12
C ARG A 48 -2.32 -9.71 0.61
N ILE A 49 -2.68 -8.63 -0.07
CA ILE A 49 -2.42 -8.44 -1.50
C ILE A 49 -0.91 -8.45 -1.75
N ALA A 50 -0.11 -7.76 -0.93
CA ALA A 50 1.34 -7.74 -1.04
C ALA A 50 1.94 -9.14 -0.85
N ALA A 51 1.50 -9.89 0.18
CA ALA A 51 1.95 -11.26 0.42
C ALA A 51 1.60 -12.19 -0.76
N LEU A 52 0.39 -12.07 -1.31
CA LEU A 52 -0.02 -12.82 -2.51
C LEU A 52 0.84 -12.46 -3.72
N LEU A 53 1.10 -11.18 -3.96
CA LEU A 53 1.97 -10.72 -5.05
C LEU A 53 3.41 -11.23 -4.90
N VAL A 54 3.96 -11.24 -3.69
CA VAL A 54 5.30 -11.74 -3.39
C VAL A 54 5.36 -13.26 -3.61
N GLY A 55 4.38 -14.02 -3.10
CA GLY A 55 4.29 -15.47 -3.30
C GLY A 55 4.24 -15.85 -4.79
N LEU A 56 3.44 -15.12 -5.58
CA LEU A 56 3.35 -15.32 -7.03
C LEU A 56 4.67 -14.98 -7.76
N THR A 57 5.38 -13.95 -7.29
CA THR A 57 6.67 -13.54 -7.88
C THR A 57 7.77 -14.55 -7.57
N GLN A 58 7.74 -15.17 -6.39
CA GLN A 58 8.69 -16.21 -5.99
C GLN A 58 8.42 -17.54 -6.69
N ALA A 59 7.15 -17.95 -6.82
CA ALA A 59 6.77 -19.20 -7.46
C ALA A 59 7.10 -19.22 -8.97
N HIS A 60 6.99 -18.07 -9.67
CA HIS A 60 7.15 -17.96 -11.12
C HIS A 60 8.37 -17.10 -11.51
N ARG A 61 9.53 -17.38 -10.89
CA ARG A 61 10.79 -16.60 -11.03
C ARG A 61 11.37 -16.57 -12.45
N ARG A 62 11.05 -17.56 -13.30
CA ARG A 62 11.53 -17.67 -14.70
C ARG A 62 10.56 -17.11 -15.75
N TRP A 63 9.36 -16.72 -15.36
CA TRP A 63 8.33 -16.30 -16.31
C TRP A 63 8.28 -14.78 -16.35
N GLY A 64 8.48 -14.21 -17.54
CA GLY A 64 8.45 -12.77 -17.77
C GLY A 64 7.11 -12.13 -17.36
N PHE A 65 7.11 -10.80 -17.17
CA PHE A 65 5.95 -10.04 -16.68
C PHE A 65 4.69 -10.24 -17.53
N THR A 66 4.85 -10.49 -18.84
CA THR A 66 3.77 -10.76 -19.79
C THR A 66 3.10 -12.13 -19.59
N ALA A 67 3.87 -13.18 -19.28
CA ALA A 67 3.34 -14.50 -18.97
C ALA A 67 2.65 -14.51 -17.59
N ARG A 68 3.20 -13.77 -16.62
CA ARG A 68 2.60 -13.60 -15.28
C ARG A 68 1.18 -13.03 -15.34
N ARG A 69 0.94 -12.06 -16.23
CA ARG A 69 -0.37 -11.43 -16.38
C ARG A 69 -1.47 -12.42 -16.83
N ARG A 70 -1.16 -13.38 -17.72
CA ARG A 70 -2.13 -14.39 -18.18
C ARG A 70 -2.50 -15.38 -17.08
N SER A 71 -1.51 -15.92 -16.36
CA SER A 71 -1.78 -16.89 -15.29
C SER A 71 -2.60 -16.32 -14.13
N MET A 72 -2.50 -15.00 -13.88
CA MET A 72 -3.35 -14.31 -12.91
C MET A 72 -4.83 -14.34 -13.30
N THR A 73 -5.15 -14.18 -14.60
CA THR A 73 -6.53 -14.30 -15.09
C THR A 73 -7.03 -15.75 -14.96
N ASP A 74 -6.17 -16.73 -15.25
CA ASP A 74 -6.53 -18.14 -15.18
C ASP A 74 -6.75 -18.65 -13.74
N HIS A 75 -5.91 -18.22 -12.78
CA HIS A 75 -6.07 -18.60 -11.36
C HIS A 75 -7.21 -17.85 -10.65
N GLY A 76 -7.50 -16.61 -11.05
CA GLY A 76 -8.64 -15.85 -10.53
C GLY A 76 -9.98 -16.54 -10.79
N HIS A 77 -10.16 -17.14 -11.98
CA HIS A 77 -11.34 -17.94 -12.31
C HIS A 77 -11.42 -19.26 -11.53
N ALA A 78 -10.28 -19.85 -11.16
CA ALA A 78 -10.24 -21.10 -10.39
C ALA A 78 -10.59 -20.90 -8.91
N GLN A 79 -10.18 -19.77 -8.31
CA GLN A 79 -10.47 -19.46 -6.91
C GLN A 79 -11.95 -19.07 -6.71
N GLN A 80 -12.52 -18.27 -7.61
CA GLN A 80 -13.93 -17.82 -7.55
C GLN A 80 -14.94 -18.99 -7.56
N ARG A 81 -14.59 -20.13 -8.18
CA ARG A 81 -15.46 -21.32 -8.24
C ARG A 81 -15.53 -22.13 -6.95
N ARG A 82 -14.64 -21.88 -5.97
CA ARG A 82 -14.67 -22.59 -4.67
C ARG A 82 -15.48 -21.85 -3.60
N ASP A 83 -15.73 -20.56 -3.78
CA ASP A 83 -16.38 -19.71 -2.77
C ASP A 83 -17.91 -19.57 -2.96
N HIS A 84 -18.53 -20.34 -3.86
CA HIS A 84 -19.98 -20.34 -4.07
C HIS A 84 -20.57 -21.76 -4.19
N PRO A 85 -20.95 -22.42 -3.08
CA PRO A 85 -21.77 -23.62 -3.11
C PRO A 85 -23.26 -23.23 -2.97
N THR A 86 -23.99 -23.25 -4.08
CA THR A 86 -25.42 -23.60 -4.15
C THR A 86 -25.74 -24.03 -5.56
#